data_AF-A0A2U9GMU9-F1
#
_entry.id   AF-A0A2U9GMU9-F1
#
_cell.length_a   1.000
_cell.length_b   1.000
_cell.length_c   1.000
_cell.angle_alpha   90.00
_cell.angle_beta   90.00
_cell.angle_gamma   90.00
#
_symmetry.space_group_name_H-M   'P 1'
#
loop_
_entity.id
_entity.type
_entity.pdbx_description
1 polymer ?
#
loop_
_entity_poly.entity_id
_entity_poly.type
_entity_poly.pdbx_seq_one_letter_code
_entity_poly.pdbx_strand_id
1 'polypeptide(L)'
;ITQCHVEYYFAGEDKYLTFPWEKGTRIENIADYYAESGFKDWDHPQSGAPMIKMQHPEYEFFTADSTHYKAGVACADCHMP
;
A
#
# COMPACT_ATOMS: atom_id res chain seq x y z
N ILE A 1 3.26 -6.34 12.62
CA ILE A 1 3.76 -6.18 11.23
C ILE A 1 2.78 -5.33 10.42
N THR A 2 1.50 -5.72 10.33
CA THR A 2 0.46 -5.03 9.53
C THR A 2 0.03 -3.63 9.98
N GLN A 3 0.57 -3.11 11.10
CA GLN A 3 0.30 -1.74 11.56
C GLN A 3 1.24 -0.71 10.89
N CYS A 4 2.35 -1.16 10.29
CA CYS A 4 3.40 -0.27 9.75
C CYS A 4 3.96 -0.73 8.40
N HIS A 5 4.12 -2.04 8.20
CA HIS A 5 4.68 -2.63 6.98
C HIS A 5 3.59 -2.80 5.91
N VAL A 6 3.10 -1.66 5.45
CA VAL A 6 1.93 -1.49 4.58
C VAL A 6 2.13 -0.28 3.68
N GLU A 7 1.43 -0.26 2.55
CA GLU A 7 1.20 0.94 1.75
C GLU A 7 0.30 1.92 2.51
N TYR A 8 0.66 3.21 2.45
CA TYR A 8 -0.13 4.26 3.07
C TYR A 8 0.07 5.62 2.38
N TYR A 9 -0.92 6.48 2.54
CA TYR A 9 -0.83 7.89 2.19
C TYR A 9 -1.40 8.77 3.30
N PHE A 10 -1.31 10.09 3.12
CA PHE A 10 -1.89 11.08 4.03
C PHE A 10 -3.15 11.70 3.43
N ALA A 11 -4.30 11.44 4.05
CA ALA A 11 -5.61 11.88 3.59
C ALA A 11 -6.03 13.22 4.24
N GLY A 12 -6.65 14.07 3.42
CA GLY A 12 -7.22 15.35 3.87
C GLY A 12 -6.19 16.38 4.32
N GLU A 13 -6.68 17.51 4.81
CA GLU A 13 -5.83 18.63 5.28
C GLU A 13 -5.05 18.26 6.55
N ASP A 14 -5.66 17.48 7.44
CA ASP A 14 -5.06 17.00 8.69
C ASP A 14 -4.02 15.89 8.49
N LYS A 15 -3.84 15.42 7.25
CA LYS A 15 -2.86 14.39 6.86
C LYS A 15 -3.00 13.10 7.67
N TYR A 16 -4.23 12.59 7.77
CA TYR A 16 -4.47 11.33 8.45
C TYR A 16 -3.83 10.17 7.68
N LEU A 17 -2.99 9.39 8.38
CA LEU A 17 -2.41 8.17 7.83
C LEU A 17 -3.52 7.19 7.48
N THR A 18 -3.59 6.84 6.20
CA THR A 18 -4.70 6.07 5.63
C THR A 18 -4.14 4.97 4.74
N PHE A 19 -4.70 3.77 4.87
CA PHE A 19 -4.39 2.63 4.00
C PHE A 19 -5.35 2.63 2.81
N PRO A 20 -4.88 2.58 1.55
CA PRO A 20 -5.71 2.68 0.35
C PRO A 20 -6.39 1.33 0.00
N TRP A 21 -6.95 0.65 0.99
CA TRP A 21 -7.44 -0.73 0.86
C TRP A 21 -8.95 -0.85 0.65
N GLU A 22 -9.66 0.25 0.40
CA GLU A 22 -11.12 0.25 0.23
C GLU A 22 -11.57 -0.71 -0.89
N LYS A 23 -10.76 -0.83 -1.94
CA LYS A 23 -10.98 -1.76 -3.06
C LYS A 23 -10.28 -3.11 -2.89
N GLY A 24 -9.56 -3.33 -1.80
CA GLY A 24 -8.70 -4.49 -1.55
C GLY A 24 -7.20 -4.16 -1.61
N THR A 25 -6.37 -5.15 -1.31
CA THR A 25 -4.92 -4.98 -1.08
C THR A 25 -4.04 -5.31 -2.29
N ARG A 26 -4.63 -5.69 -3.43
CA ARG A 26 -3.87 -5.93 -4.67
C ARG A 26 -3.46 -4.61 -5.30
N ILE A 27 -2.33 -4.61 -6.03
CA ILE A 27 -1.78 -3.40 -6.63
C ILE A 27 -2.74 -2.74 -7.62
N GLU A 28 -3.51 -3.54 -8.36
CA GLU A 28 -4.52 -3.04 -9.29
C GLU A 28 -5.65 -2.31 -8.54
N ASN A 29 -6.08 -2.86 -7.41
CA ASN A 29 -7.14 -2.27 -6.59
C ASN A 29 -6.68 -0.95 -5.93
N ILE A 30 -5.44 -0.91 -5.46
CA ILE A 30 -4.82 0.29 -4.89
C ILE A 30 -4.63 1.37 -5.99
N ALA A 31 -4.20 0.98 -7.18
CA ALA A 31 -4.09 1.89 -8.32
C ALA A 31 -5.46 2.47 -8.71
N ASP A 32 -6.50 1.64 -8.79
CA ASP A 32 -7.86 2.06 -9.07
C ASP A 32 -8.44 2.97 -7.97
N TYR A 33 -8.02 2.78 -6.71
CA TYR A 33 -8.41 3.64 -5.59
C TYR A 33 -7.81 5.05 -5.73
N TYR A 34 -6.51 5.13 -6.00
CA TYR A 34 -5.83 6.42 -6.20
C TYR A 34 -6.33 7.15 -7.45
N ALA A 35 -6.61 6.42 -8.54
CA ALA A 35 -7.15 6.98 -9.77
C ALA A 35 -8.55 7.61 -9.55
N GLU A 36 -9.45 6.92 -8.84
CA GLU A 36 -10.81 7.43 -8.59
C GLU A 36 -10.86 8.56 -7.57
N SER A 37 -9.98 8.52 -6.56
CA SER A 37 -9.88 9.62 -5.58
C SER A 37 -9.25 10.89 -6.17
N GLY A 38 -8.57 10.77 -7.32
CA GLY A 38 -7.80 11.87 -7.91
C GLY A 38 -6.61 12.30 -7.04
N PHE A 39 -6.19 11.43 -6.11
CA PHE A 39 -5.10 11.70 -5.20
C PHE A 39 -3.76 11.73 -5.95
N LYS A 40 -2.84 12.57 -5.45
CA LYS A 40 -1.43 12.58 -5.85
C LYS A 40 -0.59 12.96 -4.64
N ASP A 41 0.58 12.34 -4.50
CA ASP A 41 1.54 12.69 -3.47
C ASP A 41 2.37 13.92 -3.85
N TRP A 42 2.80 14.00 -5.12
CA TRP A 42 3.53 15.15 -5.66
C TRP A 42 3.37 15.26 -7.18
N ASP A 43 3.69 16.44 -7.73
CA ASP A 43 3.90 16.62 -9.16
C ASP A 43 5.37 16.37 -9.50
N HIS A 44 5.64 15.49 -10.47
CA HIS A 44 7.01 15.22 -10.90
C HIS A 44 7.63 16.48 -11.54
N PRO A 45 8.78 16.99 -11.06
CA PRO A 45 9.23 18.35 -11.38
C PRO A 45 9.61 18.56 -12.86
N GLN A 46 10.03 17.52 -13.58
CA GLN A 46 10.38 17.62 -15.00
C GLN A 46 9.20 17.36 -15.96
N SER A 47 8.32 16.40 -15.64
CA SER A 47 7.26 15.95 -16.55
C SER A 47 5.90 16.57 -16.23
N GLY A 48 5.74 17.15 -15.03
CA GLY A 48 4.46 17.61 -14.52
C GLY A 48 3.46 16.48 -14.25
N ALA A 49 3.89 15.22 -14.28
CA ALA A 49 3.00 14.08 -14.05
C ALA A 49 2.58 14.03 -12.58
N PRO A 50 1.29 13.79 -12.27
CA PRO A 50 0.85 13.53 -10.90
C PRO A 50 1.35 12.15 -10.47
N MET A 51 2.11 12.09 -9.38
CA MET A 51 2.77 10.88 -8.92
C MET A 51 2.12 10.32 -7.66
N ILE A 52 2.16 8.99 -7.56
CA ILE A 52 1.88 8.23 -6.36
C ILE A 52 3.20 7.65 -5.84
N LYS A 53 3.42 7.74 -4.53
CA LYS A 53 4.55 7.08 -3.87
C LYS A 53 4.02 5.75 -3.36
N MET A 54 4.77 4.67 -3.60
CA MET A 54 4.54 3.38 -2.93
C MET A 54 5.51 3.22 -1.75
N GLN A 55 5.00 2.82 -0.59
CA GLN A 55 5.70 2.71 0.68
C GLN A 55 5.61 1.27 1.15
N HIS A 56 6.78 0.60 1.24
CA HIS A 56 6.99 -0.70 1.90
C HIS A 56 5.73 -1.59 2.04
N PRO A 57 5.14 -2.03 0.91
CA PRO A 57 3.86 -2.73 0.90
C PRO A 57 4.03 -4.22 1.18
N GLU A 58 4.72 -4.56 2.28
CA GLU A 58 5.06 -5.95 2.57
C GLU A 58 3.82 -6.78 2.86
N TYR A 59 2.84 -6.27 3.61
CA TYR A 59 1.62 -7.02 3.89
C TYR A 59 0.81 -7.30 2.62
N GLU A 60 0.69 -6.32 1.74
CA GLU A 60 -0.03 -6.41 0.48
C GLU A 60 0.62 -7.44 -0.44
N PHE A 61 1.94 -7.36 -0.65
CA PHE A 61 2.64 -8.34 -1.46
C PHE A 61 2.66 -9.73 -0.82
N PHE A 62 2.75 -9.81 0.50
CA PHE A 62 2.70 -11.08 1.20
C PHE A 62 1.32 -11.76 1.04
N THR A 63 0.24 -11.03 1.25
CA THR A 63 -1.15 -11.55 1.19
C THR A 63 -1.69 -11.69 -0.23
N ALA A 64 -1.02 -11.10 -1.24
CA ALA A 64 -1.30 -11.30 -2.66
C ALA A 64 -0.84 -12.67 -3.16
N ASP A 65 -1.36 -13.74 -2.54
CA ASP A 65 -1.20 -15.13 -2.99
C ASP A 65 0.25 -15.65 -3.03
N SER A 66 1.14 -15.08 -2.21
CA SER A 66 2.53 -15.55 -2.08
C SER A 66 2.59 -17.00 -1.57
N THR A 67 3.67 -17.71 -1.90
CA THR A 67 3.85 -19.12 -1.51
C THR A 67 3.74 -19.33 0.01
N HIS A 68 4.36 -18.45 0.81
CA HIS A 68 4.32 -18.55 2.27
C HIS A 68 2.94 -18.23 2.85
N TYR A 69 2.26 -17.23 2.30
CA TYR A 69 0.89 -16.91 2.71
C TYR A 69 -0.06 -18.06 2.41
N LYS A 70 0.04 -18.66 1.21
CA LYS A 70 -0.75 -19.84 0.83
C LYS A 70 -0.46 -21.07 1.69
N ALA A 71 0.75 -21.18 2.22
CA ALA A 71 1.14 -22.23 3.16
C ALA A 71 0.67 -21.96 4.60
N GLY A 72 0.01 -20.83 4.88
CA GLY A 72 -0.49 -20.47 6.21
C GLY A 72 0.58 -19.96 7.18
N VAL A 73 1.79 -19.65 6.67
CA VAL A 73 2.88 -19.09 7.48
C VAL A 73 2.52 -17.67 7.89
N ALA A 74 2.79 -17.28 9.12
CA ALA A 74 2.69 -15.91 9.60
C ALA A 74 4.06 -15.22 9.51
N CYS A 75 4.08 -13.89 9.42
CA CYS A 75 5.36 -13.18 9.36
C CYS A 75 6.19 -13.30 10.67
N ALA A 76 5.55 -13.62 11.81
CA ALA A 76 6.25 -13.94 13.05
C ALA A 76 7.04 -15.26 12.98
N ASP A 77 6.60 -16.25 12.19
CA ASP A 77 7.25 -17.57 12.09
C ASP A 77 8.70 -17.46 11.55
N CYS A 78 9.02 -16.41 10.80
CA CYS A 78 10.37 -16.16 10.28
C CYS A 78 11.10 -15.02 11.02
N HIS A 79 10.38 -13.98 11.42
CA HIS A 79 10.99 -12.75 11.96
C HIS A 79 10.96 -12.64 13.49
N MET A 80 10.30 -13.56 14.19
CA MET A 80 10.24 -13.62 15.65
C MET A 80 10.36 -15.07 16.18
N PRO A 81 11.50 -15.75 15.94
CA PRO A 81 11.72 -17.12 16.41
C PRO A 81 11.94 -17.22 17.93
#